data_AF-A0A7X9DPZ3-F1
#
_entry.id   AF-A0A7X9DPZ3-F1
#
_cell.length_a   1.000
_cell.length_b   1.000
_cell.length_c   1.000
_cell.angle_alpha   90.00
_cell.angle_beta   90.00
_cell.angle_gamma   90.00
#
_symmetry.space_group_name_H-M   'P 1'
#
loop_
_entity.id
_entity.type
_entity.pdbx_description
1 polymer ?
#
loop_
_entity_poly.entity_id
_entity_poly.type
_entity_poly.pdbx_seq_one_letter_code
_entity_poly.pdbx_strand_id
1 'polypeptide(L)'
;QLPDVEKLPPCSFLVHFSFELAKPYISRDDELLYPSDNPVRKDRLFKVPMIAPSTWKGHLRGAIRTCQSLKREDKVLDRLLGGTGEENVEEFTRGRLFFYPTFFKNIGLEVINPHNRKTKAGTNPIFFECVPTDKIGEFTLLYVPHMALNGIKPGTDQFYGQVREDMDVLLKGISDMMLTYGFSAKKTAGYGAAKDQLPFIESNTPGKILFHLNPKPQNEAAVENRNQTVPEICCNWLDDRGNFLVYDKKERSKKVETREWSKSRLNQYMTAKRVWDEYQARLKSYMVQTSPVEPKVKVLTFEKISELPGLMRIIWPGGGEINEKLSGKS
;
A
#
# COMPACT_ATOMS: atom_id res chain seq x y z
N GLN A 1 -12.06 0.71 8.71
CA GLN A 1 -10.80 0.93 9.43
C GLN A 1 -9.68 0.98 8.41
N LEU A 2 -8.76 1.93 8.54
CA LEU A 2 -7.57 1.99 7.69
C LEU A 2 -6.59 0.88 8.11
N PRO A 3 -5.83 0.29 7.17
CA PRO A 3 -4.80 -0.69 7.50
C PRO A 3 -3.71 -0.04 8.35
N ASP A 4 -3.16 -0.82 9.27
CA ASP A 4 -2.04 -0.41 10.12
C ASP A 4 -0.74 -0.48 9.32
N VAL A 5 -0.25 0.69 8.88
CA VAL A 5 0.92 0.82 8.01
C VAL A 5 2.21 0.43 8.73
N GLU A 6 2.27 0.47 10.06
CA GLU A 6 3.45 0.08 10.84
C GLU A 6 3.73 -1.43 10.78
N LYS A 7 2.71 -2.24 10.45
CA LYS A 7 2.82 -3.70 10.34
C LYS A 7 3.16 -4.17 8.92
N LEU A 8 3.23 -3.25 7.96
CA LEU A 8 3.54 -3.56 6.57
C LEU A 8 5.06 -3.57 6.34
N PRO A 9 5.53 -4.04 5.17
CA PRO A 9 6.92 -3.84 4.76
C PRO A 9 7.38 -2.38 4.81
N PRO A 10 8.67 -2.11 5.10
CA PRO A 10 9.25 -0.78 4.93
C PRO A 10 8.98 -0.21 3.53
N CYS A 11 8.83 1.12 3.45
CA CYS A 11 8.43 1.84 2.23
C CYS A 11 7.01 1.56 1.72
N SER A 12 6.18 0.82 2.47
CA SER A 12 4.73 0.81 2.23
C SER A 12 4.14 2.18 2.56
N PHE A 13 3.13 2.60 1.80
CA PHE A 13 2.41 3.82 2.13
C PHE A 13 0.95 3.76 1.79
N LEU A 14 0.15 4.49 2.56
CA LEU A 14 -1.28 4.62 2.37
C LEU A 14 -1.63 6.06 2.03
N VAL A 15 -2.33 6.27 0.92
CA VAL A 15 -2.93 7.55 0.54
C VAL A 15 -4.41 7.50 0.91
N HIS A 16 -4.87 8.46 1.71
CA HIS A 16 -6.26 8.54 2.15
C HIS A 16 -6.74 9.99 2.24
N PHE A 17 -7.88 10.27 1.62
CA PHE A 17 -8.52 11.58 1.69
C PHE A 17 -10.00 11.48 1.30
N SER A 18 -10.80 12.37 1.88
CA SER A 18 -12.15 12.67 1.41
C SER A 18 -12.08 13.58 0.19
N PHE A 19 -12.92 13.36 -0.82
CA PHE A 19 -13.01 14.23 -1.99
C PHE A 19 -14.47 14.59 -2.27
N GLU A 20 -14.68 15.74 -2.89
CA GLU A 20 -16.00 16.20 -3.31
C GLU A 20 -16.12 16.13 -4.84
N LEU A 21 -17.25 15.63 -5.35
CA LEU A 21 -17.51 15.55 -6.78
C LEU A 21 -17.69 16.95 -7.39
N ALA A 22 -16.85 17.30 -8.36
CA ALA A 22 -17.03 18.49 -9.21
C ALA A 22 -18.02 18.25 -10.36
N LYS A 23 -18.19 16.98 -10.75
CA LYS A 23 -19.18 16.54 -11.74
C LYS A 23 -19.83 15.23 -11.27
N PRO A 24 -21.07 14.93 -11.70
CA PRO A 24 -21.74 13.71 -11.31
C PRO A 24 -20.90 12.47 -11.64
N TYR A 25 -21.02 11.44 -10.80
CA TYR A 25 -20.44 10.14 -11.05
C TYR A 25 -21.52 9.19 -11.57
N ILE A 26 -21.26 8.61 -12.73
CA ILE A 26 -22.08 7.56 -13.33
C ILE A 26 -21.24 6.30 -13.51
N SER A 27 -21.87 5.16 -13.34
CA SER A 27 -21.30 3.87 -13.65
C SER A 27 -22.41 2.95 -14.14
N ARG A 28 -22.03 1.74 -14.56
CA ARG A 28 -22.98 0.71 -14.91
C ARG A 28 -22.98 -0.31 -13.79
N ASP A 29 -24.16 -0.56 -13.22
CA ASP A 29 -24.37 -1.75 -12.40
C ASP A 29 -24.50 -3.00 -13.28
N ASP A 30 -24.10 -4.15 -12.75
CA ASP A 30 -24.16 -5.44 -13.45
C ASP A 30 -25.46 -6.21 -13.12
N GLU A 31 -26.39 -5.59 -12.39
CA GLU A 31 -27.66 -6.19 -11.98
C GLU A 31 -28.62 -6.31 -13.18
N LEU A 32 -28.96 -7.55 -13.55
CA LEU A 32 -29.73 -7.88 -14.76
C LEU A 32 -31.18 -7.38 -14.74
N LEU A 33 -31.79 -7.34 -13.56
CA LEU A 33 -33.22 -7.01 -13.38
C LEU A 33 -33.35 -5.80 -12.46
N TYR A 34 -33.00 -4.62 -12.98
CA TYR A 34 -33.14 -3.36 -12.26
C TYR A 34 -34.21 -2.46 -12.94
N PRO A 35 -35.07 -1.75 -12.18
CA PRO A 35 -36.16 -0.96 -12.76
C PRO A 35 -35.73 0.20 -13.67
N SER A 36 -34.51 0.73 -13.47
CA SER A 36 -33.90 1.75 -14.32
C SER A 36 -32.98 1.11 -15.36
N ASP A 37 -32.94 1.65 -16.57
CA ASP A 37 -32.10 1.15 -17.66
C ASP A 37 -30.59 1.35 -17.40
N ASN A 38 -30.23 2.42 -16.69
CA ASN A 38 -28.84 2.79 -16.43
C ASN A 38 -28.60 3.02 -14.92
N PRO A 39 -28.61 1.94 -14.10
CA PRO A 39 -28.33 2.05 -12.68
C PRO A 39 -26.86 2.37 -12.42
N VAL A 40 -26.63 3.19 -11.40
CA VAL A 40 -25.29 3.38 -10.83
C VAL A 40 -24.91 2.11 -10.06
N ARG A 41 -23.64 1.71 -10.14
CA ARG A 41 -23.14 0.53 -9.42
C ARG A 41 -23.39 0.67 -7.91
N LYS A 42 -23.96 -0.37 -7.31
CA LYS A 42 -24.24 -0.43 -5.86
C LYS A 42 -23.52 -1.57 -5.17
N ASP A 43 -23.34 -1.41 -3.86
CA ASP A 43 -22.99 -2.51 -2.99
C ASP A 43 -24.07 -3.60 -3.03
N ARG A 44 -23.64 -4.86 -3.02
CA ARG A 44 -24.56 -5.99 -3.17
C ARG A 44 -25.50 -6.15 -1.99
N LEU A 45 -25.04 -5.83 -0.78
CA LEU A 45 -25.78 -6.08 0.46
C LEU A 45 -26.64 -4.88 0.86
N PHE A 46 -26.05 -3.69 0.94
CA PHE A 46 -26.72 -2.48 1.42
C PHE A 46 -27.35 -1.65 0.30
N LYS A 47 -27.10 -2.00 -0.97
CA LYS A 47 -27.63 -1.31 -2.15
C LYS A 47 -27.31 0.20 -2.18
N VAL A 48 -26.21 0.59 -1.53
CA VAL A 48 -25.67 1.96 -1.56
C VAL A 48 -24.75 2.14 -2.78
N PRO A 49 -24.73 3.29 -3.45
CA PRO A 49 -23.84 3.51 -4.58
C PRO A 49 -22.38 3.37 -4.19
N MET A 50 -21.58 2.78 -5.08
CA MET A 50 -20.18 2.58 -4.82
C MET A 50 -19.30 2.71 -6.06
N ILE A 51 -18.03 3.07 -5.82
CA ILE A 51 -16.95 2.86 -6.77
C ILE A 51 -16.20 1.61 -6.32
N ALA A 52 -16.17 0.60 -7.19
CA ALA A 52 -15.47 -0.64 -6.89
C ALA A 52 -13.94 -0.47 -6.95
N PRO A 53 -13.17 -1.28 -6.21
CA PRO A 53 -11.71 -1.29 -6.30
C PRO A 53 -11.18 -1.49 -7.73
N SER A 54 -11.84 -2.36 -8.51
CA SER A 54 -11.51 -2.60 -9.91
C SER A 54 -11.76 -1.37 -10.79
N THR A 55 -12.81 -0.61 -10.50
CA THR A 55 -13.14 0.66 -11.18
C THR A 55 -12.07 1.70 -10.89
N TRP A 56 -11.64 1.87 -9.64
CA TRP A 56 -10.52 2.75 -9.30
C TRP A 56 -9.24 2.34 -10.03
N LYS A 57 -8.90 1.06 -9.98
CA LYS A 57 -7.73 0.49 -10.68
C LYS A 57 -7.75 0.80 -12.18
N GLY A 58 -8.90 0.60 -12.83
CA GLY A 58 -9.07 0.85 -14.27
C GLY A 58 -8.94 2.34 -14.63
N HIS A 59 -9.49 3.22 -13.81
CA HIS A 59 -9.39 4.67 -14.01
C HIS A 59 -7.97 5.18 -13.79
N LEU A 60 -7.29 4.74 -12.72
CA LEU A 60 -5.91 5.12 -12.47
C LEU A 60 -5.00 4.64 -13.60
N ARG A 61 -5.18 3.41 -14.10
CA ARG A 61 -4.46 2.89 -15.27
C ARG A 61 -4.66 3.78 -16.48
N GLY A 62 -5.90 4.19 -16.76
CA GLY A 62 -6.24 5.06 -17.88
C GLY A 62 -5.61 6.45 -17.74
N ALA A 63 -5.71 7.05 -16.56
CA ALA A 63 -5.15 8.36 -16.25
C ALA A 63 -3.62 8.37 -16.43
N ILE A 64 -2.92 7.39 -15.85
CA ILE A 64 -1.47 7.28 -16.00
C ILE A 64 -1.08 7.14 -17.48
N ARG A 65 -1.73 6.25 -18.24
CA ARG A 65 -1.41 6.05 -19.67
C ARG A 65 -1.67 7.30 -20.50
N THR A 66 -2.78 7.98 -20.28
CA THR A 66 -3.19 9.13 -21.10
C THR A 66 -2.46 10.41 -20.70
N CYS A 67 -2.34 10.70 -19.40
CA CYS A 67 -1.79 11.96 -18.90
C CYS A 67 -0.27 11.95 -18.73
N GLN A 68 0.34 10.77 -18.61
CA GLN A 68 1.79 10.63 -18.45
C GLN A 68 2.47 9.97 -19.65
N SER A 69 1.72 9.71 -20.73
CA SER A 69 2.22 9.11 -21.98
C SER A 69 2.91 7.75 -21.81
N LEU A 70 2.55 7.00 -20.76
CA LEU A 70 3.05 5.64 -20.55
C LEU A 70 2.33 4.65 -21.47
N LYS A 71 3.11 3.84 -22.18
CA LYS A 71 2.69 2.76 -23.06
C LYS A 71 2.25 1.53 -22.24
N ARG A 72 1.72 0.51 -22.93
CA ARG A 72 1.21 -0.71 -22.26
C ARG A 72 2.34 -1.56 -21.70
N GLU A 73 3.52 -1.47 -22.32
CA GLU A 73 4.72 -2.27 -22.00
C GLU A 73 5.60 -1.61 -20.93
N ASP A 74 5.13 -0.51 -20.33
CA ASP A 74 5.89 0.19 -19.29
C ASP A 74 5.94 -0.63 -18.01
N LYS A 75 7.16 -1.07 -17.66
CA LYS A 75 7.45 -1.91 -16.50
C LYS A 75 6.92 -1.32 -15.19
N VAL A 76 6.85 0.01 -15.06
CA VAL A 76 6.31 0.69 -13.88
C VAL A 76 4.80 0.43 -13.73
N LEU A 77 4.06 0.48 -14.83
CA LEU A 77 2.60 0.30 -14.82
C LEU A 77 2.23 -1.15 -14.48
N ASP A 78 2.95 -2.11 -15.06
CA ASP A 78 2.80 -3.53 -14.75
C ASP A 78 3.16 -3.84 -13.30
N ARG A 79 4.22 -3.22 -12.78
CA ARG A 79 4.64 -3.37 -11.39
C ARG A 79 3.63 -2.80 -10.39
N LEU A 80 3.05 -1.64 -10.70
CA LEU A 80 2.03 -1.01 -9.86
C LEU A 80 0.70 -1.78 -9.91
N LEU A 81 0.21 -2.13 -11.09
CA LEU A 81 -1.16 -2.62 -11.29
C LEU A 81 -1.24 -4.13 -11.57
N GLY A 82 -0.11 -4.80 -11.78
CA GLY A 82 -0.02 -6.19 -12.24
C GLY A 82 -0.12 -6.28 -13.77
N GLY A 83 0.71 -7.15 -14.34
CA GLY A 83 0.75 -7.41 -15.78
C GLY A 83 -0.52 -8.13 -16.27
N THR A 84 -0.94 -7.82 -17.50
CA THR A 84 -1.93 -8.61 -18.23
C THR A 84 -1.17 -9.64 -19.07
N GLY A 85 -0.73 -10.73 -18.45
CA GLY A 85 -0.05 -11.82 -19.17
C GLY A 85 -1.02 -12.47 -20.15
N GLU A 86 -1.09 -11.98 -21.39
CA GLU A 86 -1.85 -12.64 -22.46
C GLU A 86 -1.02 -13.78 -23.08
N GLU A 87 0.30 -13.80 -22.89
CA GLU A 87 1.20 -14.75 -23.59
C GLU A 87 1.99 -15.72 -22.69
N ASN A 88 2.15 -15.47 -21.39
CA ASN A 88 2.82 -16.41 -20.46
C ASN A 88 2.17 -16.40 -19.06
N VAL A 89 1.53 -17.51 -18.70
CA VAL A 89 0.84 -17.69 -17.40
C VAL A 89 1.82 -17.73 -16.22
N GLU A 90 3.10 -18.02 -16.47
CA GLU A 90 4.15 -18.07 -15.45
C GLU A 90 4.68 -16.68 -15.04
N GLU A 91 4.35 -15.62 -15.78
CA GLU A 91 4.79 -14.24 -15.51
C GLU A 91 3.70 -13.36 -14.85
N PHE A 92 2.59 -13.95 -14.39
CA PHE A 92 1.56 -13.20 -13.66
C PHE A 92 2.08 -12.67 -12.32
N THR A 93 2.49 -11.41 -12.32
CA THR A 93 2.89 -10.69 -11.12
C THR A 93 1.72 -9.89 -10.56
N ARG A 94 1.43 -10.07 -9.27
CA ARG A 94 0.46 -9.25 -8.56
C ARG A 94 1.01 -7.83 -8.45
N GLY A 95 0.19 -6.83 -8.81
CA GLY A 95 0.54 -5.42 -8.65
C GLY A 95 0.77 -5.02 -7.19
N ARG A 96 1.50 -3.92 -6.99
CA ARG A 96 1.83 -3.33 -5.68
C ARG A 96 0.68 -2.51 -5.06
N LEU A 97 -0.39 -2.28 -5.81
CA LEU A 97 -1.51 -1.41 -5.38
C LEU A 97 -2.74 -2.18 -4.92
N PHE A 98 -3.27 -1.76 -3.78
CA PHE A 98 -4.51 -2.25 -3.19
C PHE A 98 -5.50 -1.08 -3.09
N PHE A 99 -6.64 -1.21 -3.76
CA PHE A 99 -7.70 -0.20 -3.78
C PHE A 99 -8.81 -0.58 -2.82
N TYR A 100 -9.35 0.41 -2.12
CA TYR A 100 -10.53 0.25 -1.29
C TYR A 100 -11.76 0.78 -2.03
N PRO A 101 -12.95 0.18 -1.80
CA PRO A 101 -14.19 0.71 -2.35
C PRO A 101 -14.52 2.08 -1.74
N THR A 102 -15.16 2.93 -2.53
CA THR A 102 -15.77 4.18 -2.06
C THR A 102 -17.28 3.99 -2.04
N PHE A 103 -17.93 4.39 -0.96
CA PHE A 103 -19.40 4.34 -0.83
C PHE A 103 -19.98 5.74 -0.73
N PHE A 104 -21.15 5.95 -1.33
CA PHE A 104 -21.89 7.20 -1.25
C PHE A 104 -23.24 7.01 -0.57
N LYS A 105 -23.76 8.09 0.01
CA LYS A 105 -25.06 8.10 0.72
C LYS A 105 -26.22 8.54 -0.16
N ASN A 106 -25.97 9.14 -1.32
CA ASN A 106 -26.99 9.75 -2.16
C ASN A 106 -26.96 9.20 -3.59
N ILE A 107 -28.16 8.97 -4.12
CA ILE A 107 -28.43 8.69 -5.53
C ILE A 107 -29.18 9.90 -6.10
N GLY A 108 -28.87 10.27 -7.33
CA GLY A 108 -29.64 11.20 -8.13
C GLY A 108 -29.91 10.65 -9.52
N LEU A 109 -30.49 11.49 -10.36
CA LEU A 109 -30.87 11.16 -11.72
C LEU A 109 -30.33 12.23 -12.67
N GLU A 110 -29.48 11.80 -13.60
CA GLU A 110 -28.95 12.62 -14.68
C GLU A 110 -29.70 12.32 -15.98
N VAL A 111 -29.95 13.38 -16.76
CA VAL A 111 -30.68 13.26 -18.04
C VAL A 111 -29.77 13.72 -19.16
N ILE A 112 -29.41 12.78 -20.04
CA ILE A 112 -28.66 13.08 -21.26
C ILE A 112 -29.65 13.05 -22.41
N ASN A 113 -29.89 14.20 -23.06
CA ASN A 113 -30.72 14.28 -24.25
C ASN A 113 -29.84 14.44 -25.50
N PRO A 114 -29.62 13.38 -26.31
CA PRO A 114 -28.89 13.52 -27.56
C PRO A 114 -29.62 14.47 -28.51
N HIS A 115 -28.88 15.39 -29.13
CA HIS A 115 -29.44 16.34 -30.09
C HIS A 115 -29.12 15.93 -31.53
N ASN A 116 -30.10 16.07 -32.42
CA ASN A 116 -29.87 15.95 -33.85
C ASN A 116 -29.01 17.13 -34.32
N ARG A 117 -27.86 16.85 -34.95
CA ARG A 117 -26.91 17.88 -35.39
C ARG A 117 -27.49 18.86 -36.43
N LYS A 118 -28.44 18.43 -37.26
CA LYS A 118 -29.05 19.27 -38.31
C LYS A 118 -30.15 20.16 -37.76
N THR A 119 -31.07 19.59 -36.97
CA THR A 119 -32.26 20.30 -36.50
C THR A 119 -32.08 20.94 -35.11
N LYS A 120 -30.99 20.59 -34.40
CA LYS A 120 -30.71 20.95 -33.00
C LYS A 120 -31.77 20.50 -31.98
N ALA A 121 -32.85 19.85 -32.43
CA ALA A 121 -33.87 19.28 -31.56
C ALA A 121 -33.31 18.10 -30.75
N GLY A 122 -33.70 18.01 -29.48
CA GLY A 122 -33.45 16.84 -28.66
C GLY A 122 -34.26 15.65 -29.18
N THR A 123 -33.72 14.44 -29.06
CA THR A 123 -34.41 13.22 -29.44
C THR A 123 -35.05 12.58 -28.21
N ASN A 124 -34.60 11.39 -27.83
CA ASN A 124 -35.10 10.66 -26.67
C ASN A 124 -34.16 10.89 -25.48
N PRO A 125 -34.63 11.55 -24.40
CA PRO A 125 -33.86 11.68 -23.18
C PRO A 125 -33.48 10.32 -22.61
N ILE A 126 -32.21 10.18 -22.23
CA ILE A 126 -31.65 8.98 -21.62
C ILE A 126 -31.39 9.28 -20.14
N PHE A 127 -32.04 8.52 -19.27
CA PHE A 127 -31.93 8.67 -17.83
C PHE A 127 -30.80 7.79 -17.27
N PHE A 128 -29.95 8.38 -16.44
CA PHE A 128 -28.85 7.73 -15.74
C PHE A 128 -29.03 7.91 -14.24
N GLU A 129 -29.05 6.83 -13.48
CA GLU A 129 -28.79 6.97 -12.05
C GLU A 129 -27.33 7.40 -11.85
N CYS A 130 -27.11 8.32 -10.93
CA CYS A 130 -25.79 8.87 -10.67
C CYS A 130 -25.59 9.12 -9.17
N VAL A 131 -24.34 9.39 -8.80
CA VAL A 131 -24.06 10.15 -7.59
C VAL A 131 -23.94 11.62 -8.02
N PRO A 132 -24.78 12.53 -7.48
CA PRO A 132 -24.77 13.94 -7.86
C PRO A 132 -23.44 14.64 -7.59
N THR A 133 -23.27 15.80 -8.21
CA THR A 133 -22.23 16.78 -7.85
C THR A 133 -22.31 17.15 -6.37
N ASP A 134 -21.20 17.63 -5.81
CA ASP A 134 -21.06 18.09 -4.42
C ASP A 134 -21.22 16.99 -3.36
N LYS A 135 -21.27 15.72 -3.79
CA LYS A 135 -21.25 14.58 -2.87
C LYS A 135 -19.83 14.19 -2.53
N ILE A 136 -19.65 13.84 -1.25
CA ILE A 136 -18.36 13.47 -0.68
C ILE A 136 -18.18 11.96 -0.76
N GLY A 137 -17.00 11.54 -1.22
CA GLY A 137 -16.53 10.16 -1.19
C GLY A 137 -15.18 10.07 -0.48
N GLU A 138 -14.83 8.86 -0.04
CA GLU A 138 -13.53 8.55 0.56
C GLU A 138 -12.66 7.80 -0.45
N PHE A 139 -11.46 8.31 -0.74
CA PHE A 139 -10.46 7.60 -1.52
C PHE A 139 -9.42 6.99 -0.58
N THR A 140 -9.15 5.69 -0.74
CA THR A 140 -8.08 5.01 -0.01
C THR A 140 -7.34 4.05 -0.92
N LEU A 141 -6.02 4.21 -0.96
CA LEU A 141 -5.12 3.39 -1.75
C LEU A 141 -3.91 3.01 -0.90
N LEU A 142 -3.57 1.72 -0.91
CA LEU A 142 -2.40 1.20 -0.23
C LEU A 142 -1.38 0.71 -1.26
N TYR A 143 -0.16 1.23 -1.15
CA TYR A 143 1.01 0.73 -1.84
C TYR A 143 1.80 -0.18 -0.90
N VAL A 144 2.10 -1.40 -1.36
CA VAL A 144 3.03 -2.31 -0.69
C VAL A 144 4.12 -2.68 -1.67
N PRO A 145 5.40 -2.34 -1.42
CA PRO A 145 6.49 -2.81 -2.24
C PRO A 145 6.60 -4.32 -2.04
N HIS A 146 6.00 -5.11 -2.94
CA HIS A 146 6.01 -6.57 -2.84
C HIS A 146 7.48 -7.06 -2.83
N MET A 147 7.92 -7.60 -1.69
CA MET A 147 9.33 -7.94 -1.43
C MET A 147 9.79 -9.28 -2.04
N ALA A 148 8.92 -9.98 -2.76
CA ALA A 148 9.27 -11.20 -3.47
C ALA A 148 9.03 -11.03 -4.97
N LEU A 149 9.74 -10.11 -5.64
CA LEU A 149 9.75 -10.02 -7.11
C LEU A 149 11.15 -9.59 -7.59
N ASN A 150 11.77 -10.43 -8.41
CA ASN A 150 12.93 -10.14 -9.27
C ASN A 150 14.30 -9.98 -8.58
N GLY A 151 14.51 -10.57 -7.39
CA GLY A 151 15.84 -10.68 -6.78
C GLY A 151 16.44 -9.39 -6.19
N ILE A 152 15.68 -8.29 -6.15
CA ILE A 152 16.14 -7.01 -5.58
C ILE A 152 15.99 -7.06 -4.07
N LYS A 153 17.11 -6.90 -3.34
CA LYS A 153 17.10 -6.90 -1.88
C LYS A 153 16.52 -5.57 -1.34
N PRO A 154 15.61 -5.64 -0.35
CA PRO A 154 15.17 -4.46 0.39
C PRO A 154 16.36 -3.67 0.95
N GLY A 155 16.24 -2.34 0.97
CA GLY A 155 17.28 -1.45 1.51
C GLY A 155 18.45 -1.13 0.56
N THR A 156 18.45 -1.68 -0.66
CA THR A 156 19.42 -1.31 -1.71
C THR A 156 19.01 -0.02 -2.43
N ASP A 157 19.97 0.69 -3.05
CA ASP A 157 19.68 1.87 -3.87
C ASP A 157 18.72 1.55 -5.02
N GLN A 158 18.84 0.36 -5.61
CA GLN A 158 17.92 -0.10 -6.65
C GLN A 158 16.49 -0.26 -6.13
N PHE A 159 16.34 -0.79 -4.91
CA PHE A 159 15.03 -0.89 -4.25
C PHE A 159 14.41 0.49 -4.02
N TYR A 160 15.18 1.43 -3.47
CA TYR A 160 14.70 2.79 -3.24
C TYR A 160 14.40 3.56 -4.53
N GLY A 161 15.21 3.36 -5.57
CA GLY A 161 14.97 3.92 -6.89
C GLY A 161 13.63 3.49 -7.48
N GLN A 162 13.28 2.20 -7.36
CA GLN A 162 11.97 1.71 -7.82
C GLN A 162 10.81 2.24 -6.98
N VAL A 163 10.93 2.26 -5.65
CA VAL A 163 9.90 2.83 -4.77
C VAL A 163 9.66 4.30 -5.11
N ARG A 164 10.73 5.05 -5.36
CA ARG A 164 10.66 6.46 -5.73
C ARG A 164 9.94 6.66 -7.06
N GLU A 165 10.33 5.90 -8.08
CA GLU A 165 9.72 5.95 -9.41
C GLU A 165 8.23 5.57 -9.35
N ASP A 166 7.91 4.48 -8.64
CA ASP A 166 6.52 4.04 -8.40
C ASP A 166 5.69 5.14 -7.78
N MET A 167 6.21 5.77 -6.74
CA MET A 167 5.49 6.78 -5.97
C MET A 167 5.28 8.06 -6.77
N ASP A 168 6.25 8.48 -7.58
CA ASP A 168 6.14 9.64 -8.45
C ASP A 168 5.02 9.46 -9.50
N VAL A 169 5.08 8.34 -10.24
CA VAL A 169 4.05 7.98 -11.24
C VAL A 169 2.68 7.85 -10.59
N LEU A 170 2.61 7.22 -9.41
CA LEU A 170 1.37 6.98 -8.69
C LEU A 170 0.73 8.29 -8.20
N LEU A 171 1.47 9.14 -7.48
CA LEU A 171 0.91 10.36 -6.91
C LEU A 171 0.47 11.35 -8.00
N LYS A 172 1.26 11.46 -9.08
CA LYS A 172 0.85 12.16 -10.29
C LYS A 172 -0.39 11.55 -10.92
N GLY A 173 -0.45 10.22 -10.99
CA GLY A 173 -1.57 9.49 -11.56
C GLY A 173 -2.87 9.67 -10.77
N ILE A 174 -2.79 9.71 -9.44
CA ILE A 174 -3.93 9.99 -8.57
C ILE A 174 -4.43 11.41 -8.81
N SER A 175 -3.53 12.40 -8.85
CA SER A 175 -3.89 13.79 -9.17
C SER A 175 -4.55 13.91 -10.54
N ASP A 176 -3.94 13.34 -11.58
CA ASP A 176 -4.47 13.34 -12.95
C ASP A 176 -5.84 12.66 -13.03
N MET A 177 -6.00 11.50 -12.36
CA MET A 177 -7.26 10.76 -12.32
C MET A 177 -8.38 11.58 -11.68
N MET A 178 -8.09 12.24 -10.56
CA MET A 178 -9.09 12.98 -9.78
C MET A 178 -9.49 14.30 -10.45
N LEU A 179 -8.54 15.03 -11.05
CA LEU A 179 -8.76 16.41 -11.50
C LEU A 179 -8.97 16.54 -13.01
N THR A 180 -8.38 15.67 -13.82
CA THR A 180 -8.30 15.87 -15.27
C THR A 180 -8.94 14.74 -16.07
N TYR A 181 -8.52 13.50 -15.82
CA TYR A 181 -8.95 12.32 -16.58
C TYR A 181 -10.37 11.86 -16.20
N GLY A 182 -10.68 11.92 -14.91
CA GLY A 182 -11.96 11.50 -14.35
C GLY A 182 -12.07 9.99 -14.06
N PHE A 183 -12.95 9.65 -13.12
CA PHE A 183 -13.13 8.30 -12.59
C PHE A 183 -14.55 7.73 -12.78
N SER A 184 -15.30 8.24 -13.77
CA SER A 184 -16.68 7.84 -14.09
C SER A 184 -16.80 7.19 -15.48
N ALA A 185 -17.97 6.64 -15.80
CA ALA A 185 -18.35 6.48 -17.20
C ALA A 185 -18.51 7.87 -17.87
N LYS A 186 -18.39 7.92 -19.21
CA LYS A 186 -18.48 9.15 -20.04
C LYS A 186 -17.52 10.30 -19.64
N LYS A 187 -16.27 9.96 -19.29
CA LYS A 187 -15.19 10.92 -18.94
C LYS A 187 -14.96 12.03 -19.95
N THR A 188 -15.13 11.74 -21.25
CA THR A 188 -15.00 12.73 -22.32
C THR A 188 -16.03 13.86 -22.23
N ALA A 189 -17.14 13.64 -21.53
CA ALA A 189 -18.14 14.66 -21.20
C ALA A 189 -17.90 15.30 -19.81
N GLY A 190 -16.76 15.04 -19.17
CA GLY A 190 -16.33 15.61 -17.89
C GLY A 190 -16.86 14.89 -16.64
N TYR A 191 -17.56 13.76 -16.78
CA TYR A 191 -18.11 13.04 -15.63
C TYR A 191 -17.02 12.47 -14.73
N GLY A 192 -17.30 12.43 -13.41
CA GLY A 192 -16.41 11.85 -12.40
C GLY A 192 -15.11 12.61 -12.20
N ALA A 193 -15.15 13.94 -12.16
CA ALA A 193 -14.04 14.76 -11.69
C ALA A 193 -14.29 15.20 -10.25
N ALA A 194 -13.22 15.37 -9.47
CA ALA A 194 -13.26 15.89 -8.10
C ALA A 194 -12.90 17.39 -8.07
N LYS A 195 -13.36 18.09 -7.03
CA LYS A 195 -12.85 19.41 -6.68
C LYS A 195 -11.43 19.27 -6.16
N ASP A 196 -10.57 20.23 -6.47
CA ASP A 196 -9.17 20.19 -6.04
C ASP A 196 -9.02 20.39 -4.52
N GLN A 197 -9.78 21.33 -3.96
CA GLN A 197 -9.83 21.55 -2.52
C GLN A 197 -10.56 20.37 -1.84
N LEU A 198 -9.92 19.77 -0.85
CA LEU A 198 -10.56 18.73 -0.04
C LEU A 198 -11.71 19.34 0.80
N PRO A 199 -12.84 18.62 0.96
CA PRO A 199 -13.97 19.13 1.71
C PRO A 199 -13.64 19.25 3.20
N PHE A 200 -14.13 20.31 3.83
CA PHE A 200 -14.13 20.41 5.28
C PHE A 200 -15.17 19.44 5.85
N ILE A 201 -14.70 18.41 6.54
CA ILE A 201 -15.54 17.47 7.29
C ILE A 201 -15.41 17.77 8.78
N GLU A 202 -16.45 17.50 9.58
CA GLU A 202 -16.46 17.79 11.03
C GLU A 202 -15.29 17.14 11.79
N SER A 203 -14.75 16.04 11.28
CA SER A 203 -13.54 15.39 11.81
C SER A 203 -12.22 16.07 11.42
N ASN A 204 -12.28 17.15 10.61
CA ASN A 204 -11.20 17.98 10.07
C ASN A 204 -9.92 17.20 9.73
N THR A 205 -10.06 15.99 9.18
CA THR A 205 -8.89 15.15 8.90
C THR A 205 -8.38 15.55 7.52
N PRO A 206 -7.24 16.25 7.41
CA PRO A 206 -6.68 16.58 6.11
C PRO A 206 -6.39 15.30 5.33
N GLY A 207 -6.27 15.42 4.01
CA GLY A 207 -5.75 14.33 3.20
C GLY A 207 -4.40 13.91 3.75
N LYS A 208 -4.15 12.61 3.85
CA LYS A 208 -2.95 12.08 4.50
C LYS A 208 -2.28 10.98 3.71
N ILE A 209 -0.95 11.01 3.74
CA ILE A 209 -0.08 9.92 3.33
C ILE A 209 0.60 9.37 4.58
N LEU A 210 0.32 8.12 4.93
CA LEU A 210 1.01 7.39 5.98
C LEU A 210 2.14 6.59 5.33
N PHE A 211 3.39 6.94 5.57
CA PHE A 211 4.55 6.34 4.94
C PHE A 211 5.37 5.54 5.96
N HIS A 212 5.48 4.23 5.80
CA HIS A 212 6.35 3.41 6.63
C HIS A 212 7.82 3.68 6.25
N LEU A 213 8.52 4.40 7.13
CA LEU A 213 9.95 4.64 7.00
C LEU A 213 10.72 3.32 7.10
N ASN A 214 11.73 3.15 6.25
CA ASN A 214 12.74 2.13 6.48
C ASN A 214 13.75 2.69 7.50
N PRO A 215 13.78 2.21 8.75
CA PRO A 215 14.81 2.64 9.67
C PRO A 215 16.16 2.15 9.12
N LYS A 216 17.04 3.08 8.73
CA LYS A 216 18.46 2.71 8.56
C LYS A 216 18.95 2.23 9.93
N PRO A 217 19.53 1.02 10.04
CA PRO A 217 20.17 0.64 11.30
C PRO A 217 21.31 1.63 11.57
N GLN A 218 21.28 2.29 12.74
CA GLN A 218 22.26 3.34 13.09
C GLN A 218 23.72 2.85 13.08
N ASN A 219 23.95 1.53 13.13
CA ASN A 219 25.28 0.93 13.15
C ASN A 219 25.39 -0.23 12.15
N GLU A 220 25.78 0.06 10.91
CA GLU A 220 26.27 -0.98 9.98
C GLU A 220 27.49 -1.72 10.58
N ALA A 221 28.29 -1.05 11.43
CA ALA A 221 29.39 -1.64 12.18
C ALA A 221 28.97 -2.66 13.25
N ALA A 222 27.71 -2.64 13.73
CA ALA A 222 27.24 -3.62 14.72
C ALA A 222 26.82 -4.97 14.08
N VAL A 223 26.70 -5.01 12.74
CA VAL A 223 26.35 -6.22 11.98
C VAL A 223 27.59 -7.09 11.70
N GLU A 224 28.79 -6.54 11.86
CA GLU A 224 30.06 -7.25 11.62
C GLU A 224 30.50 -8.20 12.74
N ASN A 225 29.84 -8.20 13.91
CA ASN A 225 30.10 -9.20 14.94
C ASN A 225 29.36 -10.53 14.62
N ARG A 226 29.80 -11.18 13.55
CA ARG A 226 29.45 -12.57 13.22
C ARG A 226 30.11 -13.50 14.24
N ASN A 227 29.46 -13.66 15.38
CA ASN A 227 29.43 -14.91 16.15
C ASN A 227 28.20 -14.84 17.10
N GLN A 228 27.03 -14.81 16.47
CA GLN A 228 25.72 -15.02 17.12
C GLN A 228 25.37 -16.51 17.25
N THR A 229 26.33 -17.41 17.04
CA THR A 229 26.17 -18.84 17.25
C THR A 229 25.92 -19.12 18.73
N VAL A 230 25.05 -20.09 19.00
CA VAL A 230 24.88 -20.62 20.35
C VAL A 230 26.25 -21.09 20.83
N PRO A 231 26.71 -20.68 22.03
CA PRO A 231 27.98 -21.18 22.58
C PRO A 231 27.98 -22.71 22.58
N GLU A 232 29.06 -23.34 22.11
CA GLU A 232 29.11 -24.80 21.93
C GLU A 232 28.75 -25.58 23.20
N ILE A 233 29.14 -25.06 24.37
CA ILE A 233 28.83 -25.64 25.67
C ILE A 233 27.32 -25.73 25.94
N CYS A 234 26.51 -24.89 25.30
CA CYS A 234 25.06 -24.87 25.44
C CYS A 234 24.35 -25.82 24.47
N CYS A 235 24.97 -26.17 23.33
CA CYS A 235 24.35 -26.97 22.28
C CYS A 235 23.84 -28.33 22.78
N ASN A 236 24.56 -28.98 23.69
CA ASN A 236 24.19 -30.27 24.29
C ASN A 236 23.04 -30.17 25.31
N TRP A 237 22.55 -28.97 25.60
CA TRP A 237 21.51 -28.69 26.58
C TRP A 237 20.31 -27.97 25.98
N LEU A 238 20.14 -28.05 24.66
CA LEU A 238 18.96 -27.55 23.96
C LEU A 238 18.04 -28.70 23.57
N ASP A 239 16.74 -28.45 23.58
CA ASP A 239 15.75 -29.33 22.94
C ASP A 239 15.75 -29.14 21.40
N ASP A 240 14.96 -29.98 20.71
CA ASP A 240 14.82 -29.92 19.25
C ASP A 240 14.24 -28.59 18.72
N ARG A 241 13.74 -27.73 19.61
CA ARG A 241 13.20 -26.41 19.30
C ARG A 241 14.16 -25.28 19.68
N GLY A 242 15.36 -25.60 20.17
CA GLY A 242 16.38 -24.65 20.57
C GLY A 242 16.17 -24.02 21.96
N ASN A 243 15.29 -24.59 22.80
CA ASN A 243 15.09 -24.12 24.17
C ASN A 243 16.05 -24.82 25.12
N PHE A 244 16.58 -24.06 26.09
CA PHE A 244 17.45 -24.62 27.11
C PHE A 244 16.69 -25.58 28.04
N LEU A 245 17.25 -26.77 28.25
CA LEU A 245 16.65 -27.80 29.09
C LEU A 245 16.46 -27.28 30.51
N VAL A 246 15.27 -27.48 31.07
CA VAL A 246 14.94 -27.04 32.44
C VAL A 246 15.25 -28.17 33.42
N TYR A 247 16.14 -27.91 34.38
CA TYR A 247 16.36 -28.78 35.53
C TYR A 247 15.36 -28.42 36.63
N ASP A 248 14.40 -29.30 36.87
CA ASP A 248 13.44 -29.16 37.97
C ASP A 248 13.53 -30.36 38.91
N LYS A 249 13.76 -30.08 40.19
CA LYS A 249 13.86 -31.09 41.25
C LYS A 249 12.49 -31.42 41.87
N LYS A 250 11.42 -30.66 41.56
CA LYS A 250 10.15 -30.70 42.29
C LYS A 250 8.88 -30.99 41.48
N GLU A 251 8.81 -30.99 40.15
CA GLU A 251 7.54 -31.33 39.46
C GLU A 251 7.55 -32.31 38.25
N ARG A 252 6.35 -32.90 38.08
CA ARG A 252 5.90 -34.07 37.31
C ARG A 252 5.65 -33.79 35.81
N SER A 253 6.52 -33.07 35.11
CA SER A 253 6.37 -32.94 33.65
C SER A 253 7.00 -34.13 32.91
N LYS A 254 6.20 -34.85 32.12
CA LYS A 254 6.53 -36.10 31.39
C LYS A 254 7.58 -35.93 30.26
N LYS A 255 8.48 -34.95 30.31
CA LYS A 255 9.37 -34.62 29.19
C LYS A 255 10.86 -34.42 29.54
N VAL A 256 11.34 -34.88 30.69
CA VAL A 256 12.74 -34.62 31.08
C VAL A 256 13.40 -35.88 31.69
N GLU A 257 14.40 -36.42 30.99
CA GLU A 257 15.25 -37.58 31.35
C GLU A 257 16.24 -37.28 32.52
N THR A 258 15.82 -36.61 33.59
CA THR A 258 16.78 -35.90 34.46
C THR A 258 16.68 -36.19 35.94
N ARG A 259 16.13 -37.34 36.31
CA ARG A 259 16.06 -37.75 37.73
C ARG A 259 17.40 -38.21 38.32
N GLU A 260 18.41 -38.54 37.52
CA GLU A 260 19.66 -39.14 38.02
C GLU A 260 20.93 -38.54 37.38
N TRP A 261 21.04 -37.21 37.36
CA TRP A 261 22.31 -36.61 36.96
C TRP A 261 23.35 -36.72 38.07
N SER A 262 24.54 -37.20 37.72
CA SER A 262 25.70 -37.20 38.61
C SER A 262 26.08 -35.77 39.01
N LYS A 263 26.73 -35.60 40.17
CA LYS A 263 27.22 -34.29 40.65
C LYS A 263 28.06 -33.56 39.59
N SER A 264 28.83 -34.32 38.80
CA SER A 264 29.64 -33.79 37.69
C SER A 264 28.77 -33.23 36.56
N ARG A 265 27.73 -33.98 36.14
CA ARG A 265 26.80 -33.55 35.08
C ARG A 265 25.96 -32.35 35.49
N LEU A 266 25.60 -32.25 36.78
CA LEU A 266 24.91 -31.08 37.32
C LEU A 266 25.79 -29.82 37.28
N ASN A 267 27.09 -29.93 37.59
CA ASN A 267 28.03 -28.81 37.49
C ASN A 267 28.22 -28.34 36.04
N GLN A 268 28.28 -29.28 35.08
CA GLN A 268 28.31 -28.96 33.65
C GLN A 268 27.03 -28.22 33.21
N TYR A 269 25.86 -28.69 33.65
CA TYR A 269 24.58 -28.03 33.39
C TYR A 269 24.54 -26.60 33.96
N MET A 270 24.93 -26.41 35.22
CA MET A 270 24.94 -25.08 35.85
C MET A 270 25.88 -24.10 35.13
N THR A 271 27.02 -24.60 34.65
CA THR A 271 27.98 -23.81 33.87
C THR A 271 27.40 -23.41 32.52
N ALA A 272 26.79 -24.35 31.79
CA ALA A 272 26.11 -24.09 30.53
C ALA A 272 24.92 -23.14 30.70
N LYS A 273 24.14 -23.29 31.78
CA LYS A 273 22.98 -22.44 32.09
C LYS A 273 23.39 -20.99 32.30
N ARG A 274 24.47 -20.75 33.05
CA ARG A 274 25.01 -19.39 33.24
C ARG A 274 25.42 -18.75 31.90
N VAL A 275 26.15 -19.50 31.07
CA VAL A 275 26.59 -19.03 29.74
C VAL A 275 25.39 -18.76 28.82
N TRP A 276 24.34 -19.59 28.91
CA TRP A 276 23.09 -19.38 28.18
C TRP A 276 22.35 -18.12 28.61
N ASP A 277 22.26 -17.87 29.92
CA ASP A 277 21.58 -16.69 30.45
C ASP A 277 22.35 -15.40 30.09
N GLU A 278 23.69 -15.42 30.12
CA GLU A 278 24.55 -14.35 29.62
C GLU A 278 24.36 -14.11 28.10
N TYR A 279 24.28 -15.18 27.31
CA TYR A 279 23.99 -15.11 25.88
C TYR A 279 22.61 -14.49 25.60
N GLN A 280 21.58 -14.88 26.35
CA GLN A 280 20.22 -14.33 26.23
C GLN A 280 20.16 -12.86 26.66
N ALA A 281 20.85 -12.48 27.75
CA ALA A 281 20.95 -11.09 28.19
C ALA A 281 21.65 -10.22 27.13
N ARG A 282 22.73 -10.73 26.52
CA ARG A 282 23.43 -10.07 25.41
C ARG A 282 22.54 -9.91 24.18
N LEU A 283 21.80 -10.96 23.78
CA LEU A 283 20.82 -10.89 22.70
C LEU A 283 19.73 -9.85 22.97
N LYS A 284 19.19 -9.83 24.20
CA LYS A 284 18.16 -8.87 24.59
C LYS A 284 18.68 -7.43 24.59
N SER A 285 19.88 -7.20 25.10
CA SER A 285 20.55 -5.89 25.04
C SER A 285 20.78 -5.43 23.60
N TYR A 286 21.19 -6.36 22.71
CA TYR A 286 21.35 -6.08 21.29
C TYR A 286 20.02 -5.73 20.64
N MET A 287 18.95 -6.51 20.87
CA MET A 287 17.61 -6.22 20.34
C MET A 287 17.11 -4.83 20.76
N VAL A 288 17.40 -4.40 21.99
CA VAL A 288 17.07 -3.05 22.48
C VAL A 288 17.91 -1.98 21.78
N GLN A 289 19.22 -2.21 21.58
CA GLN A 289 20.11 -1.29 20.88
C GLN A 289 19.84 -1.19 19.37
N THR A 290 19.30 -2.24 18.75
CA THR A 290 18.92 -2.26 17.33
C THR A 290 17.46 -1.90 17.08
N SER A 291 16.66 -1.69 18.13
CA SER A 291 15.27 -1.25 17.97
C SER A 291 15.22 0.20 17.49
N PRO A 292 14.49 0.52 16.41
CA PRO A 292 14.42 1.89 15.91
C PRO A 292 13.83 2.85 16.95
N VAL A 293 14.52 3.97 17.21
CA VAL A 293 14.09 5.03 18.15
C VAL A 293 13.11 6.03 17.48
N GLU A 294 13.07 6.07 16.15
CA GLU A 294 12.18 6.96 15.39
C GLU A 294 10.81 6.33 15.10
N PRO A 295 9.73 7.13 14.98
CA PRO A 295 8.42 6.62 14.59
C PRO A 295 8.54 5.87 13.26
N LYS A 296 8.06 4.61 13.23
CA LYS A 296 8.10 3.77 12.04
C LYS A 296 7.32 4.37 10.87
N VAL A 297 6.40 5.31 11.13
CA VAL A 297 5.54 5.93 10.13
C VAL A 297 5.67 7.45 10.14
N LYS A 298 5.94 8.02 8.97
CA LYS A 298 5.86 9.46 8.69
C LYS A 298 4.46 9.78 8.16
N VAL A 299 3.82 10.79 8.75
CA VAL A 299 2.52 11.30 8.27
C VAL A 299 2.75 12.58 7.50
N LEU A 300 2.26 12.64 6.27
CA LEU A 300 2.19 13.87 5.48
C LEU A 300 0.74 14.23 5.28
N THR A 301 0.43 15.52 5.39
CA THR A 301 -0.92 16.05 5.19
C THR A 301 -0.95 17.01 4.01
N PHE A 302 -2.10 17.11 3.36
CA PHE A 302 -2.35 18.02 2.24
C PHE A 302 -3.81 18.48 2.24
N GLU A 303 -4.06 19.65 1.66
CA GLU A 303 -5.39 20.26 1.58
C GLU A 303 -5.94 20.28 0.14
N LYS A 304 -5.05 20.13 -0.85
CA LYS A 304 -5.43 20.08 -2.26
C LYS A 304 -4.89 18.82 -2.92
N ILE A 305 -5.70 18.23 -3.80
CA ILE A 305 -5.32 17.02 -4.55
C ILE A 305 -4.11 17.33 -5.46
N SER A 306 -4.03 18.53 -6.01
CA SER A 306 -2.93 19.02 -6.84
C SER A 306 -1.58 19.11 -6.12
N GLU A 307 -1.54 19.03 -4.79
CA GLU A 307 -0.30 19.01 -4.00
C GLU A 307 0.35 17.62 -3.99
N LEU A 308 -0.39 16.55 -4.29
CA LEU A 308 0.08 15.16 -4.22
C LEU A 308 1.43 14.94 -4.94
N PRO A 309 1.65 15.40 -6.19
CA PRO A 309 2.93 15.21 -6.87
C PRO A 309 4.11 15.90 -6.14
N GLY A 310 3.85 17.02 -5.45
CA GLY A 310 4.87 17.77 -4.72
C GLY A 310 5.35 17.11 -3.44
N LEU A 311 4.50 16.27 -2.81
CA LEU A 311 4.81 15.60 -1.54
C LEU A 311 6.00 14.64 -1.64
N MET A 312 6.33 14.16 -2.85
CA MET A 312 7.52 13.35 -3.11
C MET A 312 8.82 13.98 -2.61
N ARG A 313 8.94 15.30 -2.75
CA ARG A 313 10.16 16.04 -2.34
C ARG A 313 10.35 16.05 -0.82
N ILE A 314 9.26 15.92 -0.06
CA ILE A 314 9.26 15.92 1.41
C ILE A 314 9.62 14.53 1.96
N ILE A 315 9.22 13.47 1.26
CA ILE A 315 9.57 12.09 1.62
C ILE A 315 11.04 11.81 1.27
N TRP A 316 11.50 12.31 0.12
CA TRP A 316 12.83 12.04 -0.39
C TRP A 316 13.59 13.33 -0.79
N PRO A 317 14.07 14.12 0.19
CA PRO A 317 14.86 15.32 -0.07
C PRO A 317 16.16 14.92 -0.78
N GLY A 318 16.39 15.43 -1.99
CA GLY A 318 17.64 15.22 -2.75
C GLY A 318 17.52 14.60 -4.16
N GLY A 319 16.32 14.33 -4.70
CA GLY A 319 16.19 13.87 -6.10
C GLY A 319 15.76 14.94 -7.09
N GLY A 320 16.24 16.18 -6.90
CA GLY A 320 16.06 17.26 -7.85
C GLY A 320 16.91 17.13 -9.12
N GLU A 321 17.83 16.16 -9.19
CA GLU A 321 18.76 16.00 -10.33
C GLU A 321 18.78 14.56 -10.83
N ILE A 322 17.73 14.13 -11.56
CA ILE A 322 17.82 12.91 -12.41
C ILE A 322 17.49 13.23 -13.88
N ASN A 323 17.26 14.50 -14.23
CA ASN A 323 17.16 14.93 -15.62
C ASN A 323 18.43 15.68 -16.05
N GLU A 324 19.52 14.93 -16.31
CA GLU A 324 20.58 15.38 -17.25
C GLU A 324 21.60 14.30 -17.64
N LYS A 325 21.67 13.14 -16.97
CA LYS A 325 22.68 12.11 -17.27
C LYS A 325 22.23 10.93 -18.14
N LEU A 326 21.04 10.98 -18.74
CA LEU A 326 20.58 9.96 -19.71
C LEU A 326 20.57 10.43 -21.18
N SER A 327 21.18 11.57 -21.50
CA SER A 327 21.62 11.89 -22.87
C SER A 327 23.14 11.72 -23.00
N GLY A 328 23.63 10.50 -22.77
CA GLY A 328 24.96 10.10 -23.19
C GLY A 328 24.98 9.96 -24.70
N LYS A 329 25.15 11.08 -25.42
CA LYS A 329 25.77 11.04 -26.75
C LYS A 329 27.25 10.71 -26.53
N SER A 330 27.66 9.54 -27.00
CA SER A 330 28.94 9.35 -27.67
C SER A 330 28.67 8.73 -29.02
#